data_AF-A0A9Q1AA75-F1
#
_entry.id   AF-A0A9Q1AA75-F1
#
_cell.length_a   1.000
_cell.length_b   1.000
_cell.length_c   1.000
_cell.angle_alpha   90.00
_cell.angle_beta   90.00
_cell.angle_gamma   90.00
#
_symmetry.space_group_name_H-M   'P 1'
#
loop_
_entity.id
_entity.type
_entity.pdbx_description
1 polymer ?
#
loop_
_entity_poly.entity_id
_entity_poly.type
_entity_poly.pdbx_seq_one_letter_code
_entity_poly.pdbx_strand_id
1 'polypeptide(L)'
;MCEVRVNALLCFGDLVSTLDKHAILDILQTIQRCTAVDRSPPTLMCTLGVANSILKQHGVEFVTEHVLPLLTPLLTAQQLNVQQFAKFMLFVKDVLSYNELDCLYHMKRGRRDLGSALVK
;
A
#
# COMPACT_ATOMS: atom_id res chain seq x y z
N MET A 1 26.28 -3.04 3.74
CA MET A 1 25.17 -3.35 4.68
C MET A 1 23.77 -3.06 4.10
N CYS A 2 23.57 -2.03 3.27
CA CYS A 2 22.24 -1.77 2.65
C CYS A 2 21.76 -2.84 1.65
N GLU A 3 22.67 -3.56 1.00
CA GLU A 3 22.34 -4.56 -0.04
C GLU A 3 21.51 -5.74 0.47
N VAL A 4 21.80 -6.25 1.67
CA VAL A 4 21.03 -7.37 2.26
C VAL A 4 19.58 -6.97 2.51
N ARG A 5 19.33 -5.72 2.94
CA ARG A 5 17.97 -5.21 3.20
C ARG A 5 17.20 -5.04 1.90
N VAL A 6 17.84 -4.47 0.88
CA VAL A 6 17.27 -4.30 -0.45
C VAL A 6 16.88 -5.67 -1.04
N ASN A 7 17.76 -6.67 -0.94
CA ASN A 7 17.47 -8.01 -1.43
C ASN A 7 16.33 -8.68 -0.64
N ALA A 8 16.27 -8.52 0.68
CA ALA A 8 15.15 -9.02 1.48
C ALA A 8 13.81 -8.37 1.06
N LEU A 9 13.79 -7.06 0.80
CA LEU A 9 12.59 -6.37 0.33
C LEU A 9 12.15 -6.85 -1.05
N LEU A 10 13.09 -7.11 -1.96
CA LEU A 10 12.78 -7.71 -3.26
C LEU A 10 12.13 -9.09 -3.08
N CYS A 11 12.72 -9.96 -2.26
CA CYS A 11 12.16 -11.27 -1.95
C CYS A 11 10.74 -11.19 -1.36
N PHE A 12 10.48 -10.22 -0.48
CA PHE A 12 9.12 -10.03 0.03
C PHE A 12 8.14 -9.69 -1.08
N GLY A 13 8.52 -8.88 -2.06
CA GLY A 13 7.68 -8.53 -3.19
C GLY A 13 7.22 -9.75 -4.00
N ASP A 14 8.09 -10.76 -4.15
CA ASP A 14 7.80 -12.01 -4.86
C ASP A 14 6.90 -12.94 -4.02
N LEU A 15 7.12 -12.98 -2.70
CA LEU A 15 6.36 -13.84 -1.79
C LEU A 15 4.91 -13.40 -1.59
N VAL A 16 4.57 -12.12 -1.81
CA VAL A 16 3.22 -11.58 -1.56
C VAL A 16 2.12 -12.43 -2.20
N SER A 17 2.34 -12.94 -3.41
CA SER A 17 1.34 -13.75 -4.13
C SER A 17 1.02 -15.11 -3.48
N THR A 18 1.90 -15.59 -2.61
CA THR A 18 1.83 -16.92 -1.98
C THR A 18 1.43 -16.89 -0.52
N LEU A 19 1.39 -15.71 0.09
CA LEU A 19 1.18 -15.52 1.53
C LEU A 19 -0.25 -15.07 1.85
N ASP A 20 -0.69 -15.38 3.06
CA ASP A 20 -1.95 -14.88 3.59
C ASP A 20 -1.81 -13.47 4.16
N LYS A 21 -2.95 -12.83 4.44
CA LYS A 21 -2.98 -11.46 4.97
C LYS A 21 -2.20 -11.32 6.28
N HIS A 22 -2.18 -12.34 7.14
CA HIS A 22 -1.45 -12.30 8.40
C HIS A 22 0.06 -12.22 8.17
N ALA A 23 0.60 -13.10 7.32
CA ALA A 23 2.02 -13.09 6.97
C ALA A 23 2.43 -11.78 6.26
N ILE A 24 1.51 -11.16 5.49
CA ILE A 24 1.76 -9.82 4.94
C ILE A 24 1.91 -8.76 6.04
N LEU A 25 1.13 -8.82 7.12
CA LEU A 25 1.29 -7.87 8.25
C LEU A 25 2.69 -8.00 8.89
N ASP A 26 3.21 -9.23 9.02
CA ASP A 26 4.57 -9.46 9.53
C ASP A 26 5.65 -8.88 8.59
N ILE A 27 5.43 -8.98 7.28
CA ILE A 27 6.27 -8.31 6.27
C ILE A 27 6.20 -6.78 6.46
N LEU A 28 5.01 -6.20 6.59
CA LEU A 28 4.84 -4.75 6.77
C LEU A 28 5.54 -4.25 8.03
N GLN A 29 5.48 -4.97 9.14
CA GLN A 29 6.23 -4.66 10.36
C GLN A 29 7.75 -4.70 10.13
N THR A 30 8.21 -5.66 9.33
CA THR A 30 9.63 -5.76 8.97
C THR A 30 10.07 -4.59 8.10
N ILE A 31 9.25 -4.19 7.11
CA ILE A 31 9.49 -2.99 6.29
C ILE A 31 9.52 -1.73 7.15
N GLN A 32 8.61 -1.60 8.12
CA GLN A 32 8.57 -0.47 9.05
C GLN A 32 9.89 -0.35 9.83
N ARG A 33 10.40 -1.46 10.37
CA ARG A 33 11.69 -1.49 11.07
C ARG A 33 12.86 -1.16 10.15
N CYS A 34 12.82 -1.63 8.90
CA CYS A 34 13.83 -1.30 7.90
C CYS A 34 13.85 0.21 7.58
N THR A 35 12.69 0.79 7.27
CA THR A 35 12.54 2.20 6.87
C THR A 35 12.69 3.20 8.04
N ALA A 36 12.62 2.72 9.28
CA ALA A 36 12.93 3.53 10.46
C ALA A 36 14.42 3.89 10.55
N VAL A 37 15.32 3.04 10.07
CA VAL A 37 16.78 3.24 10.18
C VAL A 37 17.50 3.33 8.83
N ASP A 38 16.83 3.04 7.71
CA ASP A 38 17.34 3.19 6.35
C ASP A 38 16.26 3.76 5.42
N ARG A 39 16.43 5.01 5.02
CA ARG A 39 15.57 5.70 4.05
C ARG A 39 16.31 6.01 2.75
N SER A 40 17.32 5.22 2.43
CA SER A 40 18.02 5.36 1.16
C SER A 40 17.04 5.12 -0.02
N PRO A 41 17.26 5.77 -1.17
CA PRO A 41 16.43 5.57 -2.35
C PRO A 41 16.17 4.10 -2.72
N PRO A 42 17.15 3.18 -2.75
CA PRO A 42 16.87 1.78 -3.10
C PRO A 42 15.93 1.10 -2.12
N THR A 43 16.08 1.35 -0.81
CA THR A 43 15.20 0.79 0.24
C THR A 43 13.77 1.30 0.09
N LEU A 44 13.59 2.59 -0.17
CA LEU A 44 12.27 3.19 -0.40
C LEU A 44 11.63 2.68 -1.70
N MET A 45 12.41 2.54 -2.78
CA MET A 45 11.90 2.02 -4.05
C MET A 45 11.48 0.55 -3.95
N CYS A 46 12.22 -0.28 -3.21
CA CYS A 46 11.82 -1.67 -2.98
C CYS A 46 10.58 -1.75 -2.08
N THR A 47 10.49 -0.90 -1.06
CA THR A 47 9.28 -0.78 -0.22
C THR A 47 8.04 -0.48 -1.07
N LEU A 48 8.14 0.46 -2.01
CA LEU A 48 7.06 0.77 -2.94
C LEU A 48 6.76 -0.41 -3.88
N GLY A 49 7.77 -1.18 -4.28
CA GLY A 49 7.59 -2.43 -5.04
C GLY A 49 6.73 -3.44 -4.28
N VAL A 50 7.03 -3.70 -3.01
CA VAL A 50 6.23 -4.60 -2.16
C VAL A 50 4.79 -4.07 -2.01
N ALA A 51 4.63 -2.76 -1.76
CA ALA A 51 3.30 -2.15 -1.65
C ALA A 51 2.44 -2.34 -2.92
N ASN A 52 3.05 -2.23 -4.10
CA ASN A 52 2.38 -2.51 -5.38
C ASN A 52 1.96 -3.98 -5.50
N SER A 53 2.81 -4.92 -5.10
CA SER A 53 2.45 -6.35 -5.07
C SER A 53 1.28 -6.60 -4.13
N ILE A 54 1.28 -5.98 -2.94
CA ILE A 54 0.18 -6.13 -1.97
C ILE A 54 -1.13 -5.57 -2.53
N LEU A 55 -1.11 -4.42 -3.20
CA LEU A 55 -2.30 -3.85 -3.84
C LEU A 55 -2.90 -4.81 -4.87
N LYS A 56 -2.06 -5.41 -5.71
CA LYS A 56 -2.50 -6.36 -6.74
C LYS A 56 -3.11 -7.62 -6.14
N GLN A 57 -2.57 -8.11 -5.02
CA GLN A 57 -2.98 -9.38 -4.43
C GLN A 57 -4.13 -9.27 -3.42
N HIS A 58 -4.15 -8.22 -2.59
CA HIS A 58 -5.06 -8.11 -1.45
C HIS A 58 -6.07 -6.95 -1.57
N GLY A 59 -5.97 -6.14 -2.63
CA GLY A 59 -6.95 -5.12 -2.97
C GLY A 59 -6.81 -3.82 -2.17
N VAL A 60 -7.65 -2.85 -2.54
CA VAL A 60 -7.57 -1.45 -2.06
C VAL A 60 -7.90 -1.30 -0.57
N GLU A 61 -8.85 -2.09 -0.05
CA GLU A 61 -9.26 -2.04 1.35
C GLU A 61 -8.08 -2.35 2.29
N PHE A 62 -7.41 -3.47 2.05
CA PHE A 62 -6.24 -3.89 2.83
C PHE A 62 -5.08 -2.90 2.74
N VAL A 63 -4.83 -2.35 1.54
CA VAL A 63 -3.77 -1.35 1.33
C VAL A 63 -4.09 -0.05 2.06
N THR A 64 -5.34 0.40 2.03
CA THR A 64 -5.76 1.61 2.73
C THR A 64 -5.61 1.47 4.24
N GLU A 65 -5.96 0.31 4.78
CA GLU A 65 -5.89 0.05 6.22
C GLU A 65 -4.45 -0.13 6.75
N HIS A 66 -3.58 -0.85 6.02
CA HIS A 66 -2.30 -1.29 6.57
C HIS A 66 -1.07 -0.75 5.84
N VAL A 67 -1.15 -0.50 4.53
CA VAL A 67 0.01 -0.11 3.72
C VAL A 67 0.14 1.41 3.65
N LEU A 68 -0.96 2.16 3.47
CA LEU A 68 -0.90 3.63 3.47
C LEU A 68 -0.33 4.23 4.76
N PRO A 69 -0.68 3.74 5.98
CA PRO A 69 -0.05 4.24 7.21
C PRO A 69 1.46 4.05 7.25
N LEU A 70 1.97 2.99 6.61
CA LEU A 70 3.41 2.74 6.49
C LEU A 70 4.08 3.70 5.49
N LEU A 71 3.44 3.98 4.35
CA LEU A 71 4.03 4.81 3.29
C LEU A 71 3.91 6.32 3.54
N THR A 72 2.85 6.76 4.22
CA THR A 72 2.55 8.19 4.39
C THR A 72 3.69 8.96 5.07
N PRO A 73 4.32 8.47 6.16
CA PRO A 73 5.47 9.13 6.77
C PRO A 73 6.67 9.26 5.81
N LEU A 74 6.83 8.31 4.88
CA LEU A 74 7.93 8.27 3.92
C LEU A 74 7.79 9.34 2.83
N LEU A 75 6.61 9.93 2.63
CA LEU A 75 6.43 11.05 1.70
C LEU A 75 7.16 12.32 2.15
N THR A 76 7.49 12.42 3.44
CA THR A 76 8.27 13.54 3.99
C THR A 76 9.78 13.28 3.98
N ALA A 77 10.20 12.10 3.52
CA ALA A 77 11.59 11.70 3.45
C ALA A 77 12.32 12.51 2.34
N GLN A 78 13.31 13.32 2.72
CA GLN A 78 14.05 14.18 1.79
C GLN A 78 15.06 13.42 0.91
N GLN A 79 15.11 12.09 1.02
CA GLN A 79 16.09 11.25 0.32
C GLN A 79 15.68 10.92 -1.12
N LEU A 80 14.41 11.07 -1.49
CA LEU A 80 13.92 10.75 -2.83
C LEU A 80 14.19 11.88 -3.83
N ASN A 81 14.58 11.51 -5.05
CA ASN A 81 14.57 12.47 -6.16
C ASN A 81 13.14 12.67 -6.70
N VAL A 82 12.97 13.68 -7.57
CA VAL A 82 11.66 14.07 -8.12
C VAL A 82 10.93 12.90 -8.79
N GLN A 83 11.63 12.07 -9.56
CA GLN A 83 11.01 10.95 -10.26
C GLN A 83 10.57 9.83 -9.30
N GLN A 84 11.36 9.55 -8.28
CA GLN A 84 11.03 8.55 -7.26
C GLN A 84 9.87 9.02 -6.39
N PHE A 85 9.89 10.28 -5.98
CA PHE A 85 8.80 10.90 -5.23
C PHE A 85 7.49 10.91 -6.03
N ALA A 86 7.55 11.21 -7.33
CA ALA A 86 6.38 11.15 -8.20
C ALA A 86 5.74 9.75 -8.23
N LYS A 87 6.54 8.68 -8.22
CA LYS A 87 6.03 7.29 -8.16
C LYS A 87 5.31 7.00 -6.83
N PHE A 88 5.86 7.47 -5.71
CA PHE A 88 5.21 7.36 -4.40
C PHE A 88 3.87 8.10 -4.38
N MET A 89 3.85 9.34 -4.86
CA MET A 89 2.64 10.15 -4.90
C MET A 89 1.58 9.57 -5.82
N LEU A 90 1.99 9.02 -6.98
CA LEU A 90 1.06 8.35 -7.89
C LEU A 90 0.39 7.15 -7.20
N PHE A 91 1.17 6.28 -6.57
CA PHE A 91 0.63 5.13 -5.83
C PHE A 91 -0.38 5.55 -4.76
N VAL A 92 -0.04 6.54 -3.93
CA VAL A 92 -0.94 7.01 -2.85
C VAL A 92 -2.23 7.60 -3.43
N LYS A 93 -2.13 8.41 -4.49
CA LYS A 93 -3.29 8.98 -5.17
C LYS A 93 -4.19 7.90 -5.78
N ASP A 94 -3.61 6.93 -6.46
CA ASP A 94 -4.35 5.85 -7.10
C ASP A 94 -5.14 5.04 -6.05
N VAL A 95 -4.49 4.64 -4.94
CA VAL A 95 -5.16 3.93 -3.84
C VAL A 95 -6.34 4.75 -3.28
N LEU A 96 -6.13 6.04 -3.02
CA LEU A 96 -7.20 6.92 -2.52
C LEU A 96 -8.35 7.07 -3.51
N SER A 97 -8.05 7.21 -4.81
CA SER A 97 -9.07 7.28 -5.86
C SER A 97 -9.88 5.98 -5.99
N TYR A 98 -9.23 4.82 -5.90
CA TYR A 98 -9.94 3.54 -5.89
C TYR A 98 -10.85 3.41 -4.66
N ASN A 99 -10.35 3.81 -3.48
CA ASN A 99 -11.11 3.76 -2.23
C ASN A 99 -12.32 4.69 -2.26
N GLU A 100 -12.18 5.90 -2.80
CA GLU A 100 -13.29 6.84 -2.96
C GLU A 100 -14.39 6.26 -3.87
N LEU A 101 -14.01 5.69 -5.02
CA LEU A 101 -14.96 5.07 -5.94
C LEU A 101 -15.71 3.90 -5.30
N ASP A 102 -15.01 3.06 -4.54
CA ASP A 102 -15.59 1.92 -3.84
C ASP A 102 -16.57 2.36 -2.74
N CYS A 103 -16.18 3.32 -1.90
CA CYS A 103 -17.05 3.93 -0.90
C CYS A 103 -18.30 4.56 -1.52
N LEU A 104 -18.14 5.30 -2.63
CA LEU A 104 -19.26 5.88 -3.37
C LEU A 104 -20.19 4.81 -3.95
N TYR A 105 -19.64 3.70 -4.46
CA TYR A 105 -20.42 2.58 -4.97
C TYR A 105 -21.27 1.95 -3.85
N HIS A 106 -20.66 1.65 -2.70
CA HIS A 106 -21.37 1.10 -1.54
C HIS A 106 -22.45 2.06 -1.01
N MET A 107 -22.17 3.36 -0.91
CA MET A 107 -23.16 4.38 -0.51
C MET A 107 -24.32 4.51 -1.50
N LYS A 108 -24.08 4.35 -2.81
CA LYS A 108 -25.14 4.37 -3.84
C LYS A 108 -25.95 3.08 -3.84
N ARG A 109 -25.33 1.94 -3.53
CA ARG A 109 -26.01 0.65 -3.38
C ARG A 109 -26.97 0.65 -2.20
N GLY A 110 -26.52 1.04 -1.01
CA GLY A 110 -27.37 1.11 0.19
C GLY A 110 -28.60 2.01 0.00
N ARG A 111 -28.48 3.12 -0.74
CA ARG A 111 -29.63 3.98 -1.09
C ARG A 111 -30.65 3.31 -2.02
N ARG A 112 -30.21 2.48 -2.98
CA ARG A 112 -31.12 1.72 -3.86
C ARG A 112 -31.87 0.64 -3.09
N ASP A 113 -31.17 -0.08 -2.22
CA ASP A 113 -31.76 -1.14 -1.42
C ASP A 113 -32.83 -0.57 -0.46
N LEU A 114 -32.56 0.57 0.18
CA LEU A 114 -33.53 1.30 1.02
C LEU A 114 -34.74 1.79 0.21
N GLY A 115 -34.52 2.34 -0.99
CA GLY A 115 -35.60 2.76 -1.89
C GLY A 115 -36.50 1.59 -2.32
N SER A 116 -35.92 0.40 -2.55
CA SER A 116 -36.68 -0.80 -2.89
C SER A 116 -37.46 -1.40 -1.71
N ALA A 117 -36.99 -1.17 -0.47
CA ALA A 117 -37.67 -1.60 0.75
C ALA A 117 -38.86 -0.72 1.13
N LEU A 118 -38.87 0.56 0.71
CA LEU A 118 -39.96 1.51 0.97
C LEU A 118 -41.14 1.43 -0.02
N VAL A 119 -41.00 0.64 -1.11
CA VAL A 119 -42.02 0.46 -2.16
C VAL A 119 -42.77 -0.88 -2.01
N LYS A 120 -42.51 -1.62 -0.92
CA LYS A 120 -43.23 -2.84 -0.53
C LYS A 120 -44.05 -2.60 0.72
#